data_AF-A0A1V5QSQ5-F1
#
_entry.id   AF-A0A1V5QSQ5-F1
#
_cell.length_a   1.000
_cell.length_b   1.000
_cell.length_c   1.000
_cell.angle_alpha   90.00
_cell.angle_beta   90.00
_cell.angle_gamma   90.00
#
_symmetry.space_group_name_H-M   'P 1'
#
loop_
_entity.id
_entity.type
_entity.pdbx_description
1 polymer ?
#
loop_
_entity_poly.entity_id
_entity_poly.type
_entity_poly.pdbx_seq_one_letter_code
_entity_poly.pdbx_strand_id
1 'polypeptide(L)' 'MTTKPTAIDAYLARTAAIQSKLEALQALADDHFDHNPNAIDWSHVGDLGRVEAGLDELLVIFE' A
#
# COMPACT_ATOMS: atom_id res chain seq x y z
N MET A 1 -24.68 20.45 -20.03
CA MET A 1 -25.12 19.13 -19.56
C MET A 1 -23.90 18.39 -19.07
N THR A 2 -23.84 18.01 -17.79
CA THR A 2 -22.79 17.12 -17.28
C THR A 2 -23.16 15.69 -17.65
N THR A 3 -22.38 15.08 -18.54
CA THR A 3 -22.52 13.67 -18.90
C THR A 3 -22.19 12.81 -17.69
N LYS A 4 -23.09 11.88 -17.33
CA LYS A 4 -22.83 10.92 -16.26
C LYS A 4 -21.66 10.03 -16.67
N PRO A 5 -20.72 9.73 -15.75
CA PRO A 5 -19.60 8.85 -16.05
C PRO A 5 -20.11 7.48 -16.48
N THR A 6 -19.48 6.92 -17.49
CA THR A 6 -19.73 5.54 -17.94
C THR A 6 -19.10 4.56 -16.94
N ALA A 7 -19.48 3.28 -17.04
CA ALA A 7 -18.83 2.23 -16.25
C ALA A 7 -17.32 2.15 -16.52
N ILE A 8 -16.89 2.45 -17.75
CA ILE A 8 -15.47 2.50 -18.13
C ILE A 8 -14.76 3.66 -17.42
N ASP A 9 -15.36 4.85 -17.39
CA ASP A 9 -14.77 5.99 -16.68
C ASP A 9 -14.62 5.70 -15.18
N ALA A 10 -15.64 5.07 -14.58
CA ALA A 10 -15.60 4.68 -13.17
C ALA A 10 -14.53 3.60 -12.91
N TYR A 11 -14.39 2.62 -13.81
CA TYR A 11 -13.38 1.58 -13.71
C TYR A 11 -11.96 2.19 -13.77
N LEU A 12 -11.68 3.02 -14.78
CA LEU A 12 -10.38 3.69 -14.94
C LEU A 12 -10.04 4.58 -13.74
N ALA A 13 -11.02 5.34 -13.23
CA ALA A 13 -10.82 6.16 -12.04
C ALA A 13 -10.46 5.32 -10.80
N ARG A 14 -11.10 4.15 -10.64
CA ARG A 14 -10.79 3.23 -9.53
C ARG A 14 -9.40 2.60 -9.70
N THR A 15 -9.05 2.18 -10.91
CA THR A 15 -7.70 1.64 -11.20
C THR A 15 -6.62 2.67 -10.90
N ALA A 16 -6.78 3.91 -11.36
CA ALA A 16 -5.84 5.00 -11.09
C ALA A 16 -5.72 5.27 -9.57
N ALA A 17 -6.85 5.29 -8.86
CA ALA A 17 -6.84 5.49 -7.41
C ALA A 17 -6.15 4.34 -6.66
N ILE A 18 -6.28 3.09 -7.11
CA ILE A 18 -5.56 1.94 -6.55
C ILE A 18 -4.06 2.09 -6.82
N GLN A 19 -3.66 2.42 -8.04
CA GLN A 19 -2.25 2.63 -8.40
C GLN A 19 -1.59 3.71 -7.54
N SER A 20 -2.22 4.87 -7.38
CA SER A 20 -1.68 5.93 -6.50
C SER A 20 -1.58 5.50 -5.03
N LYS A 21 -2.49 4.63 -4.56
CA LYS A 21 -2.39 4.09 -3.19
C LYS A 21 -1.21 3.14 -3.04
N LEU A 22 -0.94 2.31 -4.05
CA LEU A 22 0.21 1.39 -4.05
C LEU A 22 1.53 2.18 -4.09
N GLU A 23 1.61 3.23 -4.91
CA GLU A 23 2.79 4.12 -4.94
C GLU A 23 3.01 4.80 -3.58
N ALA A 24 1.95 5.33 -2.96
CA ALA A 24 2.04 5.93 -1.63
C ALA A 24 2.45 4.91 -0.56
N LEU A 25 1.93 3.68 -0.64
CA LEU A 25 2.29 2.60 0.28
C LEU A 25 3.79 2.24 0.16
N GLN A 26 4.33 2.18 -1.06
CA GLN A 26 5.75 1.95 -1.28
C GLN A 26 6.59 3.05 -0.63
N ALA A 27 6.25 4.33 -0.85
CA ALA A 27 6.98 5.44 -0.26
C ALA A 27 6.94 5.44 1.28
N LEU A 28 5.79 5.08 1.87
CA LEU A 28 5.66 4.93 3.33
C LEU A 28 6.47 3.73 3.85
N ALA A 29 6.50 2.62 3.12
CA ALA A 29 7.32 1.47 3.47
C ALA A 29 8.81 1.82 3.44
N ASP A 30 9.27 2.52 2.40
CA ASP A 30 10.67 2.95 2.27
C ASP A 30 11.08 3.85 3.45
N ASP A 31 10.24 4.83 3.82
CA ASP A 31 10.48 5.70 4.99
C ASP A 31 10.44 4.94 6.31
N HIS A 32 9.48 4.02 6.46
CA HIS A 32 9.31 3.24 7.69
C HIS A 32 10.45 2.26 7.92
N PHE A 33 11.02 1.67 6.86
CA PHE A 33 12.07 0.67 6.96
C PHE A 33 13.49 1.25 6.97
N ASP A 34 13.66 2.55 6.71
CA ASP A 34 14.95 3.25 6.73
C ASP A 34 15.46 3.49 8.16
N HIS A 35 15.65 2.40 8.90
CA HIS A 35 16.20 2.43 10.25
C HIS A 35 17.73 2.37 10.23
N ASN A 36 18.37 3.16 11.09
CA ASN A 36 19.79 3.03 11.35
C ASN A 36 20.11 1.62 11.85
N PRO A 37 20.99 0.84 11.19
CA PRO A 37 21.28 -0.54 11.57
C PRO A 37 21.77 -0.71 13.02
N ASN A 38 22.39 0.33 13.58
CA ASN A 38 22.88 0.30 14.96
C ASN A 38 21.78 0.54 16.01
N ALA A 39 20.58 0.97 15.59
CA ALA A 39 19.43 1.21 16.46
C ALA A 39 18.38 0.09 16.37
N ILE A 40 18.56 -0.90 15.48
CA ILE A 40 17.62 -2.00 15.28
C ILE A 40 17.62 -2.93 16.50
N ASP A 41 16.42 -3.27 16.96
CA ASP A 41 16.17 -4.23 18.02
C ASP A 41 14.93 -5.10 17.70
N TRP A 42 14.56 -5.98 18.64
CA TRP A 42 13.41 -6.88 18.48
C TRP A 42 12.06 -6.18 18.36
N SER A 43 11.92 -4.94 18.86
CA SER A 43 10.70 -4.17 18.65
C SER A 43 10.52 -3.86 17.17
N HIS A 44 11.59 -3.44 16.49
CA HIS A 44 11.58 -3.16 15.05
C HIS A 44 11.21 -4.42 14.25
N VAL A 45 11.77 -5.58 14.62
CA VAL A 45 11.42 -6.87 13.98
C VAL A 45 9.94 -7.21 14.17
N GLY A 46 9.39 -6.95 15.37
CA GLY A 46 7.96 -7.14 15.65
C GLY A 46 7.06 -6.22 14.84
N ASP A 47 7.47 -4.96 14.62
CA ASP A 47 6.75 -4.00 13.80
C ASP A 47 6.77 -4.42 12.31
N LEU A 48 7.91 -4.88 11.79
CA LEU A 48 8.01 -5.45 10.44
C LEU A 48 7.07 -6.63 10.24
N GLY A 49 7.01 -7.57 11.20
CA GLY A 49 6.10 -8.73 11.12
C GLY A 49 4.61 -8.34 11.09
N ARG A 50 4.23 -7.22 11.72
CA ARG A 50 2.85 -6.69 11.62
C ARG A 50 2.57 -6.13 10.22
N VAL A 51 3.53 -5.45 9.62
CA VAL A 51 3.40 -4.92 8.25
C VAL A 51 3.31 -6.07 7.25
N GLU A 52 4.16 -7.10 7.38
CA GLU A 52 4.14 -8.31 6.56
C GLU A 52 2.77 -9.01 6.59
N ALA A 53 2.24 -9.30 7.78
CA ALA A 53 0.93 -9.96 7.91
C ALA A 53 -0.21 -9.13 7.29
N GLY A 54 -0.18 -7.80 7.43
CA GLY A 54 -1.18 -6.92 6.81
C GLY A 54 -1.09 -6.90 5.28
N LEU A 55 0.11 -7.02 4.72
CA LEU A 55 0.30 -7.15 3.27
C LEU A 55 -0.19 -8.51 2.77
N ASP A 56 0.06 -9.60 3.50
CA ASP A 56 -0.45 -10.92 3.14
C ASP A 56 -1.99 -10.92 3.04
N GLU A 57 -2.70 -10.34 4.01
CA GLU A 57 -4.16 -10.19 3.96
C GLU A 57 -4.62 -9.37 2.75
N LEU A 58 -3.87 -8.33 2.37
CA LEU A 58 -4.17 -7.52 1.19
C LEU A 58 -3.94 -8.30 -0.10
N LEU A 59 -2.87 -9.10 -0.18
CA LEU A 59 -2.51 -9.86 -1.37
C LEU A 59 -3.53 -10.95 -1.70
N VAL A 60 -4.18 -11.54 -0.69
CA VAL A 60 -5.30 -12.50 -0.88
C VAL A 60 -6.44 -11.90 -1.72
N ILE A 61 -6.63 -10.58 -1.75
CA ILE A 61 -7.65 -9.93 -2.59
C ILE A 61 -7.33 -10.05 -4.10
N PHE A 62 -6.05 -10.27 -4.44
CA PHE A 62 -5.57 -10.34 -5.83
C PHE A 62 -5.40 -11.77 -6.36
N GLU A 63 -5.55 -12.80 -5.51
CA GLU A 63 -5.54 -14.23 -5.87
C GLU A 63 -6.89 -14.71 -6.44
#